data_AF-A0A498NXT6-F1
#
_entry.id   AF-A0A498NXT6-F1
#
_cell.length_a   1.000
_cell.length_b   1.000
_cell.length_c   1.000
_cell.angle_alpha   90.00
_cell.angle_beta   90.00
_cell.angle_gamma   90.00
#
_symmetry.space_group_name_H-M   'P 1'
#
loop_
_entity.id
_entity.type
_entity.pdbx_description
1 polymer ?
#
loop_
_entity_poly.entity_id
_entity_poly.type
_entity_poly.pdbx_seq_one_letter_code
_entity_poly.pdbx_strand_id
1 'polypeptide(L)'
;MMNRTFVIIAPKLQEFAAPDWEVWFTVKLIPILPSFTAEMLLEVTADVNCTNYHVIVEGMGDVFLEMTSTRRQEITRVLVERLKEFAVQFNSPDCRKDIGSDAEWLDINLGLFSKVANYTDLKELNISGLAALESLSPDQKAELLLDPSTGAIENVTVVKEVLSSILKSRDEEQLEKFFETFVEFNLNGLDKECAACEKAGCARRSHRGPKGVSFPTLPSQENITYITNAGVRDAILNLTLTALAPKFPLFQTSDYELWFQINLVVLLASFRPSVLVVIPANLTCDSYDAV
;
A
#
# COMPACT_ATOMS: atom_id res chain seq x y z
N MET A 1 -29.54 1.17 12.62
CA MET A 1 -30.56 1.88 11.82
C MET A 1 -30.52 1.43 10.36
N MET A 2 -29.34 1.31 9.76
CA MET A 2 -29.15 0.90 8.36
C MET A 2 -29.89 -0.39 7.94
N ASN A 3 -29.85 -1.47 8.72
CA ASN A 3 -30.54 -2.72 8.35
C ASN A 3 -32.05 -2.54 8.10
N ARG A 4 -32.72 -1.68 8.89
CA ARG A 4 -34.16 -1.39 8.67
C ARG A 4 -34.37 -0.58 7.39
N THR A 5 -33.49 0.38 7.14
CA THR A 5 -33.51 1.18 5.91
C THR A 5 -33.27 0.31 4.68
N PHE A 6 -32.31 -0.61 4.74
CA PHE A 6 -31.97 -1.49 3.64
C PHE A 6 -33.11 -2.43 3.25
N VAL A 7 -33.82 -3.02 4.22
CA VAL A 7 -35.02 -3.85 3.96
C VAL A 7 -36.09 -3.10 3.14
N ILE A 8 -36.15 -1.77 3.23
CA ILE A 8 -37.11 -0.95 2.47
C ILE A 8 -36.55 -0.59 1.08
N ILE A 9 -35.23 -0.41 0.95
CA ILE A 9 -34.59 0.04 -0.29
C ILE A 9 -34.27 -1.14 -1.22
N ALA A 10 -33.78 -2.26 -0.70
CA ALA A 10 -33.30 -3.39 -1.49
C ALA A 10 -34.32 -3.91 -2.53
N PRO A 11 -35.63 -4.07 -2.20
CA PRO A 11 -36.61 -4.47 -3.20
C PRO A 11 -36.76 -3.44 -4.33
N LYS A 12 -36.61 -2.15 -4.05
CA LYS A 12 -36.69 -1.09 -5.05
C LYS A 12 -35.51 -1.11 -6.02
N LEU A 13 -34.32 -1.51 -5.55
CA LEU A 13 -33.13 -1.61 -6.40
C LEU A 13 -33.32 -2.65 -7.51
N GLN A 14 -34.13 -3.70 -7.28
CA GLN A 14 -34.44 -4.70 -8.29
C GLN A 14 -35.31 -4.17 -9.43
N GLU A 15 -35.99 -3.03 -9.23
CA GLU A 15 -36.84 -2.39 -10.24
C GLU A 15 -36.09 -1.31 -11.05
N PHE A 16 -34.83 -1.03 -10.73
CA PHE A 16 -34.08 0.07 -11.32
C PHE A 16 -33.73 -0.16 -12.80
N ALA A 17 -33.98 0.87 -13.61
CA ALA A 17 -33.31 1.02 -14.90
C ALA A 17 -31.93 1.67 -14.72
N ALA A 18 -31.09 1.66 -15.76
CA ALA A 18 -29.73 2.22 -15.68
C ALA A 18 -29.65 3.67 -15.13
N PRO A 19 -30.53 4.63 -15.52
CA PRO A 19 -30.48 5.98 -14.97
C PRO A 19 -30.86 6.06 -13.48
N ASP A 20 -31.62 5.10 -12.97
CA ASP A 20 -31.97 5.07 -11.55
C ASP A 20 -30.73 4.77 -10.70
N TRP A 21 -29.88 3.84 -11.14
CA TRP A 21 -28.62 3.53 -10.45
C TRP A 21 -27.77 4.77 -10.25
N GLU A 22 -27.60 5.56 -11.31
CA GLU A 22 -26.81 6.80 -11.30
C GLU A 22 -27.35 7.79 -10.26
N VAL A 23 -28.64 8.15 -10.34
CA VAL A 23 -29.24 9.12 -9.41
C VAL A 23 -29.23 8.61 -7.97
N TRP A 24 -29.43 7.31 -7.75
CA TRP A 24 -29.52 6.78 -6.42
C TRP A 24 -28.16 6.63 -5.74
N PHE A 25 -27.13 6.12 -6.43
CA PHE A 25 -25.82 5.89 -5.81
C PHE A 25 -24.93 7.13 -5.79
N THR A 26 -25.12 8.10 -6.69
CA THR A 26 -24.32 9.34 -6.70
C THR A 26 -25.01 10.51 -5.97
N VAL A 27 -26.31 10.40 -5.65
CA VAL A 27 -27.05 11.49 -4.98
C VAL A 27 -27.87 11.00 -3.79
N LYS A 28 -28.85 10.11 -4.00
CA LYS A 28 -29.88 9.85 -2.98
C LYS A 28 -29.39 9.00 -1.81
N LEU A 29 -28.50 8.04 -2.05
CA LEU A 29 -28.00 7.12 -1.04
C LEU A 29 -26.73 7.62 -0.35
N ILE A 30 -26.03 8.62 -0.91
CA ILE A 30 -24.79 9.18 -0.37
C ILE A 30 -24.83 9.38 1.16
N PRO A 31 -25.89 9.96 1.78
CA PRO A 31 -25.92 10.16 3.23
C PRO A 31 -25.91 8.88 4.08
N ILE A 32 -26.25 7.73 3.49
CA ILE A 32 -26.35 6.44 4.18
C ILE A 32 -25.38 5.37 3.64
N LEU A 33 -24.74 5.58 2.49
CA LEU A 33 -23.73 4.67 1.94
C LEU A 33 -22.57 4.36 2.91
N PRO A 34 -22.07 5.28 3.76
CA PRO A 34 -21.04 4.92 4.75
C PRO A 34 -21.46 3.79 5.71
N SER A 35 -22.77 3.57 5.87
CA SER A 35 -23.33 2.54 6.74
C SER A 35 -23.61 1.21 6.04
N PHE A 36 -23.51 1.11 4.71
CA PHE A 36 -23.73 -0.13 3.94
C PHE A 36 -22.78 -1.22 4.39
N THR A 37 -23.30 -2.39 4.78
CA THR A 37 -22.46 -3.54 5.17
C THR A 37 -21.94 -4.29 3.93
N ALA A 38 -20.95 -5.14 4.12
CA ALA A 38 -20.50 -6.07 3.08
C ALA A 38 -21.65 -6.94 2.54
N GLU A 39 -22.50 -7.46 3.42
CA GLU A 39 -23.68 -8.26 3.03
C GLU A 39 -24.65 -7.46 2.14
N MET A 40 -24.90 -6.20 2.49
CA MET A 40 -25.75 -5.31 1.70
C MET A 40 -25.15 -5.06 0.32
N LEU A 41 -23.85 -4.77 0.26
CA LEU A 41 -23.18 -4.54 -1.02
C LEU A 41 -23.18 -5.82 -1.88
N LEU A 42 -22.97 -6.98 -1.28
CA LEU A 42 -23.03 -8.27 -1.96
C LEU A 42 -24.42 -8.49 -2.57
N GLU A 43 -25.50 -8.20 -1.82
CA GLU A 43 -26.87 -8.31 -2.32
C GLU A 43 -27.14 -7.33 -3.47
N VAL A 44 -26.73 -6.06 -3.32
CA VAL A 44 -26.94 -5.03 -4.36
C VAL A 44 -26.16 -5.34 -5.63
N THR A 45 -24.97 -5.91 -5.51
CA THR A 45 -24.09 -6.19 -6.66
C THR A 45 -24.36 -7.57 -7.29
N ALA A 46 -25.25 -8.40 -6.73
CA ALA A 46 -25.45 -9.78 -7.13
C ALA A 46 -25.80 -9.95 -8.62
N ASP A 47 -26.68 -9.08 -9.15
CA ASP A 47 -27.26 -9.22 -10.50
C ASP A 47 -27.10 -7.96 -11.37
N VAL A 48 -26.16 -7.08 -11.02
CA VAL A 48 -25.91 -5.87 -11.81
C VAL A 48 -24.94 -6.13 -12.96
N ASN A 49 -25.17 -5.48 -14.10
CA ASN A 49 -24.19 -5.41 -15.18
C ASN A 49 -23.02 -4.51 -14.78
N CYS A 50 -21.93 -4.51 -15.56
CA CYS A 50 -20.76 -3.79 -15.13
C CYS A 50 -20.91 -2.26 -15.19
N THR A 51 -21.75 -1.72 -16.08
CA THR A 51 -22.08 -0.28 -16.08
C THR A 51 -22.70 0.17 -14.76
N ASN A 52 -23.70 -0.57 -14.26
CA ASN A 52 -24.34 -0.25 -12.99
C ASN A 52 -23.42 -0.57 -11.79
N TYR A 53 -22.56 -1.59 -11.91
CA TYR A 53 -21.51 -1.85 -10.93
C TYR A 53 -20.56 -0.66 -10.79
N HIS A 54 -20.07 -0.08 -11.89
CA HIS A 54 -19.18 1.08 -11.87
C HIS A 54 -19.82 2.26 -11.13
N VAL A 55 -21.11 2.53 -11.37
CA VAL A 55 -21.88 3.55 -10.65
C VAL A 55 -21.95 3.28 -9.14
N ILE A 56 -22.14 2.02 -8.74
CA ILE A 56 -22.16 1.64 -7.32
C ILE A 56 -20.79 1.87 -6.69
N VAL A 57 -19.71 1.44 -7.35
CA VAL A 57 -18.33 1.60 -6.87
C VAL A 57 -17.95 3.07 -6.77
N GLU A 58 -18.32 3.89 -7.77
CA GLU A 58 -18.12 5.34 -7.77
C GLU A 58 -18.81 5.99 -6.56
N GLY A 59 -20.10 5.74 -6.36
CA GLY A 59 -20.83 6.30 -5.22
C GLY A 59 -20.30 5.82 -3.86
N MET A 60 -19.84 4.56 -3.77
CA MET A 60 -19.16 4.04 -2.56
C MET A 60 -17.78 4.69 -2.37
N GLY A 61 -17.09 5.03 -3.46
CA GLY A 61 -15.82 5.75 -3.47
C GLY A 61 -15.96 7.18 -2.96
N ASP A 62 -17.03 7.88 -3.35
CA ASP A 62 -17.32 9.25 -2.90
C ASP A 62 -17.45 9.37 -1.39
N VAL A 63 -17.93 8.31 -0.74
CA VAL A 63 -18.10 8.25 0.72
C VAL A 63 -17.01 7.44 1.42
N PHE A 64 -15.94 7.06 0.71
CA PHE A 64 -14.87 6.22 1.24
C PHE A 64 -14.29 6.78 2.54
N LEU A 65 -14.01 8.09 2.59
CA LEU A 65 -13.42 8.74 3.77
C LEU A 65 -14.36 8.81 4.99
N GLU A 66 -15.67 8.71 4.78
CA GLU A 66 -16.69 8.67 5.85
C GLU A 66 -16.86 7.27 6.45
N MET A 67 -16.35 6.22 5.79
CA MET A 67 -16.36 4.86 6.31
C MET A 67 -15.26 4.63 7.34
N THR A 68 -15.52 3.74 8.29
CA THR A 68 -14.48 3.23 9.21
C THR A 68 -13.47 2.37 8.45
N SER A 69 -12.25 2.24 8.99
CA SER A 69 -11.22 1.37 8.39
C SER A 69 -11.71 -0.07 8.21
N THR A 70 -12.34 -0.66 9.23
CA THR A 70 -12.94 -2.00 9.15
C THR A 70 -13.98 -2.08 8.03
N ARG A 71 -14.84 -1.07 7.89
CA ARG A 71 -15.85 -1.08 6.82
C ARG A 71 -15.23 -0.99 5.43
N ARG A 72 -14.19 -0.17 5.24
CA ARG A 72 -13.46 -0.11 3.97
C ARG A 72 -12.86 -1.47 3.60
N GLN A 73 -12.27 -2.18 4.57
CA GLN A 73 -11.71 -3.53 4.37
C GLN A 73 -12.81 -4.53 3.97
N GLU A 74 -13.92 -4.56 4.70
CA GLU A 74 -15.07 -5.43 4.41
C GLU A 74 -15.63 -5.19 3.00
N ILE A 75 -15.82 -3.93 2.62
CA ILE A 75 -16.32 -3.55 1.29
C ILE A 75 -15.32 -3.90 0.19
N THR A 76 -14.03 -3.59 0.39
CA THR A 76 -12.97 -3.91 -0.57
C THR A 76 -12.93 -5.40 -0.88
N ARG A 77 -13.07 -6.24 0.14
CA ARG A 77 -13.13 -7.70 -0.02
C ARG A 77 -14.27 -8.12 -0.94
N VAL A 78 -15.48 -7.59 -0.71
CA VAL A 78 -16.66 -7.90 -1.55
C VAL A 78 -16.43 -7.47 -2.99
N LEU A 79 -15.90 -6.26 -3.21
CA LEU A 79 -15.64 -5.74 -4.56
C LEU A 79 -14.61 -6.60 -5.32
N VAL A 80 -13.51 -6.95 -4.66
CA VAL A 80 -12.46 -7.80 -5.22
C VAL A 80 -12.98 -9.20 -5.52
N GLU A 81 -13.69 -9.83 -4.58
CA GLU A 81 -14.29 -11.16 -4.79
C GLU A 81 -15.26 -11.15 -5.98
N ARG A 82 -16.05 -10.08 -6.12
CA ARG A 82 -16.96 -9.88 -7.26
C ARG A 82 -16.21 -9.80 -8.60
N LEU A 83 -15.11 -9.05 -8.67
CA LEU A 83 -14.31 -8.94 -9.89
C LEU A 83 -13.68 -10.28 -10.27
N LYS A 84 -13.24 -11.08 -9.29
CA LYS A 84 -12.72 -12.43 -9.52
C LYS A 84 -13.80 -13.39 -10.01
N GLU A 85 -14.96 -13.41 -9.36
CA GLU A 85 -16.09 -14.28 -9.72
C GLU A 85 -16.60 -14.01 -11.14
N PHE A 86 -16.68 -12.74 -11.53
CA PHE A 86 -17.19 -12.31 -12.83
C PHE A 86 -16.09 -11.83 -13.78
N ALA A 87 -14.87 -12.37 -13.65
CA ALA A 87 -13.71 -11.93 -14.41
C ALA A 87 -13.93 -11.93 -15.93
N VAL A 88 -14.68 -12.92 -16.46
CA VAL A 88 -15.01 -12.98 -17.90
C VAL A 88 -15.88 -11.80 -18.33
N GLN A 89 -16.84 -11.40 -17.49
CA GLN A 89 -17.74 -10.27 -17.78
C GLN A 89 -17.00 -8.93 -17.69
N PHE A 90 -16.23 -8.71 -16.61
CA PHE A 90 -15.49 -7.46 -16.40
C PHE A 90 -14.32 -7.25 -17.36
N ASN A 91 -13.83 -8.33 -17.98
CA ASN A 91 -12.82 -8.28 -19.03
C ASN A 91 -13.41 -8.40 -20.44
N SER A 92 -14.74 -8.41 -20.59
CA SER A 92 -15.38 -8.44 -21.91
C SER A 92 -15.14 -7.12 -22.66
N PRO A 93 -15.13 -7.13 -24.01
CA PRO A 93 -14.97 -5.91 -24.80
C PRO A 93 -15.99 -4.83 -24.50
N ASP A 94 -17.23 -5.21 -24.18
CA ASP A 94 -18.30 -4.26 -23.83
C ASP A 94 -18.02 -3.58 -22.49
N CYS A 95 -17.46 -4.31 -21.52
CA CYS A 95 -17.17 -3.76 -20.21
C CYS A 95 -15.86 -2.95 -20.15
N ARG A 96 -14.91 -3.28 -21.03
CA ARG A 96 -13.69 -2.50 -21.24
C ARG A 96 -13.87 -1.42 -22.32
N LYS A 97 -15.10 -1.18 -22.77
CA LYS A 97 -15.39 -0.13 -23.74
C LYS A 97 -15.00 1.21 -23.11
N ASP A 98 -14.14 1.95 -23.80
CA ASP A 98 -13.57 3.23 -23.37
C ASP A 98 -12.53 3.14 -22.22
N ILE A 99 -12.15 1.93 -21.79
CA ILE A 99 -11.06 1.71 -20.81
C ILE A 99 -9.75 1.43 -21.57
N GLY A 100 -8.84 2.41 -21.59
CA GLY A 100 -7.61 2.38 -22.37
C GLY A 100 -6.42 1.70 -21.71
N SER A 101 -6.46 1.45 -20.40
CA SER A 101 -5.35 0.87 -19.65
C SER A 101 -5.79 0.05 -18.44
N ASP A 102 -4.91 -0.81 -17.93
CA ASP A 102 -5.18 -1.57 -16.70
C ASP A 102 -5.19 -0.68 -15.44
N ALA A 103 -4.50 0.47 -15.45
CA ALA A 103 -4.63 1.48 -14.38
C ALA A 103 -6.05 2.05 -14.33
N GLU A 104 -6.58 2.45 -15.48
CA GLU A 104 -7.94 2.97 -15.62
C GLU A 104 -8.97 1.89 -15.31
N TRP A 105 -8.72 0.64 -15.74
CA TRP A 105 -9.57 -0.49 -15.37
C TRP A 105 -9.63 -0.66 -13.85
N LEU A 106 -8.49 -0.62 -13.17
CA LEU A 106 -8.42 -0.78 -11.73
C LEU A 106 -9.11 0.39 -10.99
N ASP A 107 -8.95 1.61 -11.48
CA ASP A 107 -9.58 2.81 -10.91
C ASP A 107 -11.11 2.78 -11.09
N ILE A 108 -11.60 2.40 -12.26
CA ILE A 108 -13.05 2.29 -12.52
C ILE A 108 -13.70 1.17 -11.69
N ASN A 109 -13.01 0.03 -11.52
CA ASN A 109 -13.60 -1.13 -10.86
C ASN A 109 -13.40 -1.14 -9.34
N LEU A 110 -12.38 -0.46 -8.80
CA LEU A 110 -12.11 -0.43 -7.36
C LEU A 110 -11.87 0.99 -6.81
N GLY A 111 -11.46 1.97 -7.60
CA GLY A 111 -11.16 3.33 -7.15
C GLY A 111 -10.26 3.35 -5.93
N LEU A 112 -10.64 4.11 -4.89
CA LEU A 112 -9.88 4.17 -3.64
C LEU A 112 -9.80 2.83 -2.87
N PHE A 113 -10.71 1.88 -3.14
CA PHE A 113 -10.66 0.56 -2.54
C PHE A 113 -9.47 -0.27 -3.08
N SER A 114 -8.93 0.06 -4.26
CA SER A 114 -7.72 -0.60 -4.77
C SER A 114 -6.57 -0.49 -3.77
N LYS A 115 -6.44 0.65 -3.08
CA LYS A 115 -5.36 0.94 -2.11
C LYS A 115 -5.52 0.21 -0.78
N VAL A 116 -6.69 -0.37 -0.53
CA VAL A 116 -7.01 -1.16 0.67
C VAL A 116 -6.91 -2.67 0.38
N ALA A 117 -6.99 -3.05 -0.90
CA ALA A 117 -6.96 -4.46 -1.30
C ALA A 117 -5.59 -5.09 -1.00
N ASN A 118 -5.55 -6.40 -0.78
CA ASN A 118 -4.27 -7.09 -0.71
C ASN A 118 -3.67 -7.19 -2.11
N TYR A 119 -2.36 -7.02 -2.25
CA TYR A 119 -1.69 -7.16 -3.54
C TYR A 119 -1.90 -8.55 -4.15
N THR A 120 -1.90 -9.61 -3.33
CA THR A 120 -2.17 -10.99 -3.80
C THR A 120 -3.54 -11.11 -4.48
N ASP A 121 -4.55 -10.39 -3.98
CA ASP A 121 -5.87 -10.40 -4.58
C ASP A 121 -5.91 -9.62 -5.90
N LEU A 122 -5.24 -8.47 -5.96
CA LEU A 122 -5.13 -7.65 -7.16
C LEU A 122 -4.40 -8.38 -8.29
N LYS A 123 -3.37 -9.16 -7.96
CA LYS A 123 -2.60 -9.98 -8.89
C LYS A 123 -3.47 -10.99 -9.64
N GLU A 124 -4.57 -11.44 -9.05
CA GLU A 124 -5.50 -12.39 -9.66
C GLU A 124 -6.49 -11.74 -10.64
N LEU A 125 -6.54 -10.40 -10.74
CA LEU A 125 -7.51 -9.67 -11.57
C LEU A 125 -7.15 -9.59 -13.07
N ASN A 126 -6.16 -10.36 -13.53
CA ASN A 126 -5.67 -10.36 -14.92
C ASN A 126 -5.30 -8.96 -15.44
N ILE A 127 -4.70 -8.14 -14.58
CA ILE A 127 -4.16 -6.82 -14.91
C ILE A 127 -2.63 -6.85 -14.84
N SER A 128 -1.98 -6.01 -15.64
CA SER A 128 -0.56 -5.74 -15.49
C SER A 128 -0.32 -4.81 -14.30
N GLY A 129 0.27 -5.35 -13.22
CA GLY A 129 0.61 -4.57 -12.03
C GLY A 129 1.49 -3.35 -12.33
N LEU A 130 2.41 -3.47 -13.31
CA LEU A 130 3.24 -2.34 -13.75
C LEU A 130 2.44 -1.27 -14.51
N ALA A 131 1.46 -1.68 -15.32
CA ALA A 131 0.58 -0.73 -15.99
C ALA A 131 -0.35 -0.01 -15.01
N ALA A 132 -0.62 -0.61 -13.84
CA ALA A 132 -1.49 -0.09 -12.80
C ALA A 132 -0.76 0.64 -11.64
N LEU A 133 0.55 0.91 -11.75
CA LEU A 133 1.37 1.44 -10.64
C LEU A 133 0.79 2.68 -9.96
N GLU A 134 0.23 3.62 -10.72
CA GLU A 134 -0.31 4.87 -10.15
C GLU A 134 -1.55 4.62 -9.27
N SER A 135 -2.23 3.49 -9.45
CA SER A 135 -3.42 3.08 -8.69
C SER A 135 -3.10 2.18 -7.49
N LEU A 136 -1.82 1.77 -7.31
CA LEU A 136 -1.37 0.95 -6.19
C LEU A 136 -0.90 1.80 -5.00
N SER A 137 -1.10 1.30 -3.78
CA SER A 137 -0.53 1.86 -2.56
C SER A 137 0.99 1.63 -2.48
N PRO A 138 1.72 2.36 -1.61
CA PRO A 138 3.15 2.10 -1.35
C PRO A 138 3.44 0.65 -0.98
N ASP A 139 2.63 0.06 -0.10
CA ASP A 139 2.81 -1.31 0.38
C ASP A 139 2.65 -2.31 -0.77
N GLN A 140 1.61 -2.14 -1.59
CA GLN A 140 1.39 -2.95 -2.79
C GLN A 140 2.52 -2.83 -3.81
N LYS A 141 3.13 -1.64 -3.93
CA LYS A 141 4.31 -1.43 -4.80
C LYS A 141 5.54 -2.16 -4.27
N ALA A 142 5.73 -2.21 -2.95
CA ALA A 142 6.79 -3.00 -2.32
C ALA A 142 6.55 -4.50 -2.55
N GLU A 143 5.33 -4.98 -2.31
CA GLU A 143 4.94 -6.37 -2.58
C GLU A 143 5.13 -6.75 -4.06
N LEU A 144 4.77 -5.88 -5.00
CA LEU A 144 4.99 -6.10 -6.43
C LEU A 144 6.46 -6.31 -6.78
N LEU A 145 7.34 -5.47 -6.20
CA LEU A 145 8.78 -5.60 -6.42
C LEU A 145 9.29 -6.93 -5.87
N LEU A 146 8.86 -7.28 -4.65
CA LEU A 146 9.37 -8.44 -3.91
C LEU A 146 8.72 -9.76 -4.33
N ASP A 147 7.64 -9.74 -5.10
CA ASP A 147 7.00 -10.92 -5.64
C ASP A 147 7.95 -11.67 -6.60
N PRO A 148 8.41 -12.89 -6.26
CA PRO A 148 9.37 -13.62 -7.08
C PRO A 148 8.85 -13.96 -8.48
N SER A 149 7.53 -14.02 -8.68
CA SER A 149 6.93 -14.34 -9.97
C SER A 149 6.99 -13.19 -10.98
N THR A 150 7.24 -11.95 -10.53
CA THR A 150 7.37 -10.80 -11.43
C THR A 150 8.82 -10.63 -11.92
N GLY A 151 9.79 -11.11 -11.14
CA GLY A 151 11.21 -10.82 -11.37
C GLY A 151 11.57 -9.33 -11.26
N ALA A 152 10.67 -8.52 -10.71
CA ALA A 152 10.77 -7.06 -10.73
C ALA A 152 11.96 -6.54 -9.91
N ILE A 153 12.24 -7.13 -8.74
CA ILE A 153 13.39 -6.75 -7.90
C ILE A 153 14.74 -6.96 -8.57
N GLU A 154 14.84 -7.79 -9.61
CA GLU A 154 16.10 -7.99 -10.34
C GLU A 154 16.25 -7.06 -11.54
N ASN A 155 15.21 -6.28 -11.87
CA ASN A 155 15.16 -5.39 -13.01
C ASN A 155 15.30 -3.91 -12.59
N VAL A 156 16.46 -3.33 -12.90
CA VAL A 156 16.80 -1.94 -12.56
C VAL A 156 15.79 -0.93 -13.12
N THR A 157 15.28 -1.15 -14.34
CA THR A 157 14.32 -0.22 -14.96
C THR A 157 13.01 -0.23 -14.21
N VAL A 158 12.49 -1.41 -13.90
CA VAL A 158 11.23 -1.58 -13.16
C VAL A 158 11.34 -0.98 -11.76
N VAL A 159 12.43 -1.26 -11.03
CA VAL A 159 12.65 -0.69 -9.69
C VAL A 159 12.69 0.83 -9.71
N LYS A 160 13.35 1.42 -10.72
CA LYS A 160 13.35 2.87 -10.90
C LYS A 160 11.96 3.42 -11.19
N GLU A 161 11.17 2.75 -12.03
CA GLU A 161 9.79 3.16 -12.32
C GLU A 161 8.91 3.13 -11.07
N VAL A 162 8.98 2.05 -10.28
CA VAL A 162 8.23 1.90 -9.04
C VAL A 162 8.61 2.98 -8.02
N LEU A 163 9.90 3.14 -7.73
CA LEU A 163 10.37 4.19 -6.81
C LEU A 163 10.01 5.58 -7.31
N SER A 164 10.17 5.86 -8.61
CA SER A 164 9.79 7.15 -9.17
C SER A 164 8.29 7.42 -9.01
N SER A 165 7.43 6.40 -9.15
CA SER A 165 5.99 6.55 -8.92
C SER A 165 5.65 6.92 -7.47
N ILE A 166 6.46 6.49 -6.50
CA ILE A 166 6.32 6.86 -5.08
C ILE A 166 6.76 8.31 -4.87
N LEU A 167 7.92 8.67 -5.44
CA LEU A 167 8.54 9.99 -5.28
C LEU A 167 7.82 11.12 -6.04
N LYS A 168 6.94 10.80 -7.01
CA LYS A 168 6.07 11.79 -7.66
C LYS A 168 4.97 12.33 -6.74
N SER A 169 4.61 11.57 -5.69
CA SER A 169 3.54 11.97 -4.79
C SER A 169 3.91 13.22 -3.99
N ARG A 170 2.91 14.04 -3.67
CA ARG A 170 3.06 15.15 -2.72
C ARG A 170 2.97 14.69 -1.26
N ASP A 171 2.45 13.49 -1.03
CA ASP A 171 2.43 12.87 0.29
C ASP A 171 3.81 12.34 0.62
N GLU A 172 4.43 12.98 1.61
CA GLU A 172 5.79 12.73 2.04
C GLU A 172 5.96 11.40 2.77
N GLU A 173 4.88 10.81 3.28
CA GLU A 173 4.87 9.52 3.99
C GLU A 173 4.94 8.32 3.04
N GLN A 174 4.73 8.53 1.74
CA GLN A 174 4.65 7.42 0.78
C GLN A 174 5.95 6.62 0.68
N LEU A 175 7.09 7.31 0.80
CA LEU A 175 8.40 6.67 0.78
C LEU A 175 8.62 5.83 2.05
N GLU A 176 8.22 6.35 3.21
CA GLU A 176 8.32 5.64 4.48
C GLU A 176 7.45 4.38 4.49
N LYS A 177 6.16 4.48 4.14
CA LYS A 177 5.23 3.35 4.02
C LYS A 177 5.74 2.26 3.08
N PHE A 178 6.29 2.67 1.92
CA PHE A 178 6.93 1.73 1.01
C PHE A 178 8.06 0.97 1.71
N PHE A 179 8.95 1.67 2.43
CA PHE A 179 10.09 1.05 3.11
C PHE A 179 9.69 0.21 4.31
N GLU A 180 8.63 0.56 5.05
CA GLU A 180 8.06 -0.29 6.10
C GLU A 180 7.74 -1.67 5.53
N THR A 181 6.93 -1.74 4.47
CA THR A 181 6.57 -3.01 3.82
C THR A 181 7.77 -3.67 3.15
N PHE A 182 8.62 -2.90 2.47
CA PHE A 182 9.78 -3.42 1.74
C PHE A 182 10.77 -4.10 2.69
N VAL A 183 11.03 -3.49 3.84
CA VAL A 183 11.90 -4.08 4.86
C VAL A 183 11.20 -5.21 5.58
N GLU A 184 9.92 -5.08 5.95
CA GLU A 184 9.19 -6.16 6.63
C GLU A 184 9.21 -7.45 5.81
N PHE A 185 8.93 -7.41 4.49
CA PHE A 185 8.99 -8.60 3.64
C PHE A 185 10.40 -9.20 3.51
N ASN A 186 11.44 -8.35 3.45
CA ASN A 186 12.84 -8.82 3.40
C ASN A 186 13.32 -9.38 4.75
N LEU A 187 12.80 -8.85 5.87
CA LEU A 187 13.13 -9.27 7.23
C LEU A 187 12.22 -10.39 7.75
N ASN A 188 11.05 -10.64 7.17
CA ASN A 188 10.17 -11.77 7.49
C ASN A 188 10.76 -13.12 7.01
N GLY A 189 11.90 -13.09 6.30
CA GLY A 189 12.81 -14.23 6.13
C GLY A 189 13.71 -14.50 7.35
N LEU A 190 13.68 -13.63 8.36
CA LEU A 190 14.27 -13.79 9.70
C LEU A 190 13.13 -14.07 10.69
N ASP A 191 13.35 -14.98 11.63
CA ASP A 191 12.34 -15.56 12.51
C ASP A 191 11.37 -14.56 13.19
N LYS A 192 10.12 -15.02 13.33
CA LYS A 192 8.90 -14.35 13.83
C LYS A 192 8.93 -13.85 15.29
N GLU A 193 10.04 -13.34 15.81
CA GLU A 193 10.12 -12.87 17.21
C GLU A 193 10.23 -11.34 17.40
N CYS A 194 10.45 -10.54 16.36
CA CYS A 194 10.60 -9.09 16.55
C CYS A 194 9.31 -8.24 16.46
N ALA A 195 8.20 -8.75 15.91
CA ALA A 195 6.98 -7.96 15.70
C ALA A 195 6.17 -7.64 16.98
N ALA A 196 6.59 -8.14 18.16
CA ALA A 196 5.86 -7.95 19.41
C ALA A 196 6.28 -6.70 20.22
N CYS A 197 7.41 -6.05 19.89
CA CYS A 197 7.94 -4.96 20.72
C CYS A 197 7.40 -3.57 20.40
N GLU A 198 6.80 -3.33 19.23
CA GLU A 198 6.45 -1.96 18.81
C GLU A 198 5.14 -1.41 19.41
N LYS A 199 4.25 -2.27 19.94
CA LYS A 199 2.93 -1.82 20.45
C LYS A 199 2.91 -1.40 21.93
N ALA A 200 4.04 -1.48 22.64
CA ALA A 200 4.12 -1.04 24.04
C ALA A 200 5.01 0.21 24.15
N GLY A 201 4.38 1.39 24.12
CA GLY A 201 5.07 2.68 24.24
C GLY A 201 6.11 2.70 25.36
N CYS A 202 7.38 2.82 24.98
CA CYS A 202 8.48 2.94 25.93
C CYS A 202 8.52 4.37 26.52
N ALA A 203 7.77 4.55 27.60
CA ALA A 203 8.00 5.65 28.53
C ALA A 203 9.34 5.42 29.25
N ARG A 204 10.33 6.27 28.97
CA ARG A 204 11.62 6.30 29.71
C ARG A 204 11.34 6.59 31.20
N ARG A 205 11.54 5.59 32.08
CA ARG A 205 11.86 5.83 33.49
C ARG A 205 13.18 5.16 33.83
N SER A 206 14.14 6.01 34.17
CA SER A 206 15.45 5.67 34.73
C SER A 206 15.28 4.86 36.02
N HIS A 207 15.64 3.58 35.99
CA HIS A 207 16.14 2.89 37.17
C HIS A 207 17.29 1.94 36.80
N ARG A 208 18.41 2.11 37.50
CA ARG A 208 19.56 1.20 37.58
C ARG A 208 19.06 -0.25 37.71
N GLY A 209 19.39 -1.08 36.73
CA GLY A 209 18.83 -2.43 36.57
C GLY A 209 19.42 -3.50 37.47
N PRO A 210 19.06 -4.78 37.27
CA PRO A 210 19.91 -5.90 37.61
C PRO A 210 20.87 -6.18 36.44
N LYS A 211 22.16 -6.28 36.77
CA LYS A 211 23.23 -6.71 35.87
C LYS A 211 22.89 -8.09 35.31
N GLY A 212 22.92 -8.24 33.98
CA GLY A 212 22.82 -9.56 33.34
C GLY A 212 21.97 -9.68 32.08
N VAL A 213 21.48 -8.58 31.48
CA VAL A 213 20.84 -8.64 30.16
C VAL A 213 21.78 -8.06 29.13
N SER A 214 22.42 -8.95 28.37
CA SER A 214 23.03 -8.60 27.09
C SER A 214 21.92 -8.09 26.18
N PHE A 215 22.07 -6.90 25.61
CA PHE A 215 21.39 -6.57 24.35
C PHE A 215 21.66 -7.73 23.38
N PRO A 216 20.70 -8.15 22.55
CA PRO A 216 21.05 -8.95 21.39
C PRO A 216 22.09 -8.13 20.64
N THR A 217 23.34 -8.58 20.66
CA THR A 217 24.26 -8.29 19.57
C THR A 217 23.50 -8.61 18.30
N LEU A 218 23.42 -7.64 17.38
CA LEU A 218 23.09 -7.90 15.98
C LEU A 218 23.70 -9.26 15.62
N PRO A 219 22.91 -10.21 15.08
CA PRO A 219 23.45 -11.50 14.67
C PRO A 219 24.70 -11.21 13.85
N SER A 220 25.79 -11.90 14.19
CA SER A 220 27.02 -11.88 13.40
C SER A 220 26.67 -11.83 11.92
N GLN A 221 27.17 -10.83 11.20
CA GLN A 221 26.91 -10.55 9.79
C GLN A 221 26.95 -11.83 8.94
N GLU A 222 25.83 -12.55 8.85
CA GLU A 222 25.58 -13.51 7.79
C GLU A 222 25.01 -12.70 6.64
N ASN A 223 25.86 -12.42 5.64
CA ASN A 223 25.56 -11.88 4.31
C ASN A 223 24.11 -11.39 4.10
N ILE A 224 23.78 -10.23 4.66
CA ILE A 224 22.49 -9.55 4.48
C ILE A 224 22.48 -8.89 3.10
N THR A 225 22.38 -9.69 2.04
CA THR A 225 22.09 -9.17 0.70
C THR A 225 21.04 -10.04 0.04
N TYR A 226 19.77 -9.76 0.33
CA TYR A 226 18.63 -10.38 -0.37
C TYR A 226 18.55 -9.88 -1.82
N ILE A 227 18.86 -8.60 -2.05
CA ILE A 227 18.95 -8.05 -3.40
C ILE A 227 20.35 -8.35 -3.94
N THR A 228 20.44 -9.34 -4.82
CA THR A 228 21.73 -9.78 -5.36
C THR A 228 22.28 -8.85 -6.43
N ASN A 229 21.40 -8.20 -7.19
CA ASN A 229 21.77 -7.25 -8.23
C ASN A 229 22.24 -5.91 -7.63
N ALA A 230 23.54 -5.67 -7.72
CA ALA A 230 24.16 -4.43 -7.26
C ALA A 230 23.60 -3.18 -7.96
N GLY A 231 23.26 -3.27 -9.26
CA GLY A 231 22.67 -2.16 -10.00
C GLY A 231 21.29 -1.79 -9.48
N VAL A 232 20.51 -2.77 -9.01
CA VAL A 232 19.22 -2.51 -8.36
C VAL A 232 19.45 -1.84 -7.01
N ARG A 233 20.27 -2.42 -6.14
CA ARG A 233 20.54 -1.82 -4.82
C ARG A 233 21.07 -0.40 -4.92
N ASP A 234 22.00 -0.16 -5.84
CA ASP A 234 22.56 1.17 -6.09
C ASP A 234 21.47 2.15 -6.57
N ALA A 235 20.53 1.69 -7.42
CA ALA A 235 19.42 2.50 -7.88
C ALA A 235 18.44 2.86 -6.74
N ILE A 236 18.06 1.87 -5.91
CA ILE A 236 17.20 2.10 -4.74
C ILE A 236 17.87 3.10 -3.81
N LEU A 237 19.13 2.84 -3.42
CA LEU A 237 19.87 3.68 -2.48
C LEU A 237 20.00 5.12 -2.99
N ASN A 238 20.38 5.30 -4.25
CA ASN A 238 20.58 6.63 -4.82
C ASN A 238 19.27 7.43 -4.91
N LEU A 239 18.18 6.80 -5.39
CA LEU A 239 16.87 7.47 -5.46
C LEU A 239 16.37 7.85 -4.06
N THR A 240 16.48 6.95 -3.09
CA THR A 240 16.07 7.20 -1.71
C THR A 240 16.89 8.31 -1.07
N LEU A 241 18.23 8.25 -1.11
CA LEU A 241 19.07 9.31 -0.54
C LEU A 241 18.85 10.66 -1.22
N THR A 242 18.59 10.69 -2.53
CA THR A 242 18.23 11.92 -3.25
C THR A 242 16.92 12.51 -2.72
N ALA A 243 15.92 11.67 -2.43
CA ALA A 243 14.65 12.10 -1.86
C ALA A 243 14.76 12.56 -0.40
N LEU A 244 15.65 11.94 0.38
CA LEU A 244 15.86 12.28 1.79
C LEU A 244 16.81 13.47 2.01
N ALA A 245 17.74 13.72 1.08
CA ALA A 245 18.71 14.81 1.15
C ALA A 245 18.12 16.17 1.56
N PRO A 246 17.02 16.67 0.96
CA PRO A 246 16.42 17.93 1.38
C PRO A 246 15.78 17.88 2.77
N LYS A 247 15.46 16.70 3.30
CA LYS A 247 14.83 16.50 4.61
C LYS A 247 15.81 16.35 5.76
N PHE A 248 17.06 15.93 5.49
CA PHE A 248 18.07 15.74 6.54
C PHE A 248 18.25 16.93 7.49
N PRO A 249 18.22 18.21 7.07
CA PRO A 249 18.31 19.33 8.01
C PRO A 249 17.17 19.41 9.04
N LEU A 250 16.05 18.73 8.77
CA LEU A 250 14.87 18.69 9.63
C LEU A 250 14.82 17.42 10.50
N PHE A 251 15.67 16.43 10.21
CA PHE A 251 15.67 15.16 10.92
C PHE A 251 16.04 15.33 12.39
N GLN A 252 15.27 14.65 13.24
CA GLN A 252 15.67 14.32 14.60
C GLN A 252 16.50 13.03 14.59
N THR A 253 17.15 12.72 15.71
CA THR A 253 17.92 11.47 15.86
C THR A 253 17.09 10.23 15.54
N SER A 254 15.81 10.19 15.93
CA SER A 254 14.91 9.07 15.62
C SER A 254 14.70 8.85 14.12
N ASP A 255 14.73 9.93 13.32
CA ASP A 255 14.56 9.82 11.87
C ASP A 255 15.83 9.21 11.23
N TYR A 256 17.01 9.57 11.74
CA TYR A 256 18.26 8.92 11.34
C TYR A 256 18.29 7.44 11.73
N GLU A 257 17.86 7.09 12.95
CA GLU A 257 17.75 5.70 13.39
C GLU A 257 16.81 4.90 12.46
N LEU A 258 15.62 5.42 12.19
CA LEU A 258 14.66 4.79 11.28
C LEU A 258 15.26 4.58 9.89
N TRP A 259 15.87 5.60 9.29
CA TRP A 259 16.36 5.49 7.92
C TRP A 259 17.62 4.64 7.79
N PHE A 260 18.63 4.85 8.64
CA PHE A 260 19.94 4.22 8.46
C PHE A 260 20.07 2.86 9.14
N GLN A 261 19.33 2.61 10.23
CA GLN A 261 19.42 1.35 10.96
C GLN A 261 18.29 0.37 10.61
N ILE A 262 17.15 0.86 10.11
CA ILE A 262 16.00 0.03 9.74
C ILE A 262 15.80 0.02 8.22
N ASN A 263 15.42 1.15 7.62
CA ASN A 263 14.96 1.17 6.22
C ASN A 263 16.06 0.86 5.20
N LEU A 264 17.28 1.38 5.41
CA LEU A 264 18.40 1.23 4.47
C LEU A 264 19.29 0.01 4.77
N VAL A 265 18.98 -0.79 5.80
CA VAL A 265 19.82 -1.94 6.22
C VAL A 265 20.02 -2.95 5.08
N VAL A 266 18.98 -3.17 4.28
CA VAL A 266 18.99 -4.11 3.13
C VAL A 266 19.85 -3.60 1.96
N LEU A 267 20.32 -2.35 2.02
CA LEU A 267 21.12 -1.68 0.99
C LEU A 267 22.56 -1.43 1.45
N LEU A 268 22.96 -1.86 2.65
CA LEU A 268 24.27 -1.56 3.26
C LEU A 268 25.46 -1.89 2.34
N ALA A 269 25.40 -2.99 1.60
CA ALA A 269 26.47 -3.39 0.68
C ALA A 269 26.69 -2.38 -0.48
N SER A 270 25.77 -1.44 -0.71
CA SER A 270 25.87 -0.37 -1.71
C SER A 270 26.40 0.94 -1.15
N PHE A 271 26.55 1.06 0.17
CA PHE A 271 27.11 2.26 0.77
C PHE A 271 28.60 2.39 0.43
N ARG A 272 28.95 3.55 -0.11
CA ARG A 272 30.31 3.96 -0.46
C ARG A 272 30.53 5.37 0.06
N PRO A 273 31.78 5.80 0.33
CA PRO A 273 32.05 7.16 0.79
C PRO A 273 31.42 8.26 -0.08
N SER A 274 31.29 8.03 -1.40
CA SER A 274 30.67 8.97 -2.33
C SER A 274 29.17 9.22 -2.10
N VAL A 275 28.42 8.22 -1.62
CA VAL A 275 26.97 8.40 -1.36
C VAL A 275 26.69 9.05 -0.01
N LEU A 276 27.64 8.96 0.94
CA LEU A 276 27.51 9.58 2.26
C LEU A 276 27.66 11.11 2.24
N VAL A 277 28.17 11.68 1.14
CA VAL A 277 28.37 13.13 0.98
C VAL A 277 27.04 13.91 1.04
N VAL A 278 25.91 13.25 0.77
CA VAL A 278 24.57 13.87 0.86
C VAL A 278 24.10 14.08 2.30
N ILE A 279 24.75 13.44 3.29
CA ILE A 279 24.43 13.58 4.70
C ILE A 279 25.08 14.87 5.24
N PRO A 280 24.34 15.73 5.98
CA PRO A 280 24.90 16.96 6.54
C PRO A 280 26.12 16.68 7.43
N ALA A 281 27.15 17.52 7.34
CA ALA A 281 28.33 17.39 8.18
C ALA A 281 28.14 17.90 9.62
N ASN A 282 27.04 18.61 9.89
CA ASN A 282 26.76 19.29 11.16
C ASN A 282 25.77 18.52 12.05
N LEU A 283 25.87 17.19 12.07
CA LEU A 283 25.04 16.34 12.93
C LEU A 283 25.40 16.50 14.42
N THR A 284 24.42 16.25 15.27
CA THR A 284 24.68 16.00 16.70
C THR A 284 25.44 14.68 16.85
N CYS A 285 26.13 14.46 17.98
CA CYS A 285 26.79 13.17 18.24
C CYS A 285 25.78 12.00 18.17
N ASP A 286 24.61 12.17 18.77
CA ASP A 286 23.58 11.13 18.78
C ASP A 286 23.07 10.83 17.36
N SER A 287 22.86 11.85 16.52
CA SER A 287 22.44 11.65 15.13
C SER A 287 23.57 11.08 14.25
N TYR A 288 24.82 11.38 14.56
CA TYR A 288 25.98 10.77 13.90
C TYR A 288 26.11 9.30 14.27
N ASP A 289 25.93 8.94 15.55
CA ASP A 289 25.92 7.55 16.01
C ASP A 289 24.74 6.76 15.43
N ALA A 290 23.67 7.45 15.03
CA ALA A 290 22.51 6.85 14.40
C ALA A 290 22.75 6.42 12.93
N VAL A 291 23.72 7.04 12.24
CA VAL A 291 24.07 6.81 10.82
C VAL A 291 25.12 5.71 10.67
#